data_AF-A0AB34IDL4-F1
#
_entry.id   AF-A0AB34IDL4-F1
#
_cell.length_a   1.000
_cell.length_b   1.000
_cell.length_c   1.000
_cell.angle_alpha   90.00
_cell.angle_beta   90.00
_cell.angle_gamma   90.00
#
_symmetry.space_group_name_H-M   'P 1'
#
loop_
_entity.id
_entity.type
_entity.pdbx_description
1 polymer ?
#
loop_
_entity_poly.entity_id
_entity_poly.type
_entity_poly.pdbx_seq_one_letter_code
_entity_poly.pdbx_strand_id
1 'polypeptide(L)'
;MAEETLCPDCQTHFGSAATLARHRAAFHSPPPAAPAAAPSPPRSPASPPSSSLEIAPLLAVLSDEQKDVLLLRALQRAPELADVLLELAAAPLTAEAAAERVARGGGGAAAVRSFVEIGALPNGVCLATALTEAVVDALEELLQRMGAGGDAEGWEQSAELRAVEALPAAGTLSGLWGELLSKGEVLALAASEEIHSLLVSAEAASSAARKLVPAVLIGDDGLVPDFGASVALLEGASEEMAGQPQGKRRKK
;
A
#
# COMPACT_ATOMS: atom_id res chain seq x y z
N MET A 1 -52.19 17.09 11.17
CA MET A 1 -51.30 16.01 11.63
C MET A 1 -51.03 15.14 10.42
N ALA A 2 -49.86 15.31 9.80
CA ALA A 2 -49.43 14.48 8.68
C ALA A 2 -48.38 13.51 9.23
N GLU A 3 -48.71 12.22 9.24
CA GLU A 3 -47.73 11.17 9.49
C GLU A 3 -46.71 11.20 8.36
N GLU A 4 -45.50 11.65 8.66
CA GLU A 4 -44.35 11.59 7.76
C GLU A 4 -43.99 10.12 7.52
N THR A 5 -44.27 9.65 6.30
CA THR A 5 -43.88 8.34 5.79
C THR A 5 -42.38 8.10 6.03
N LEU A 6 -42.11 7.10 6.86
CA LEU A 6 -40.79 6.59 7.19
C LEU A 6 -40.14 5.99 5.93
N CYS A 7 -38.91 6.40 5.60
CA CYS A 7 -38.08 5.63 4.67
C CYS A 7 -37.69 4.31 5.36
N PRO A 8 -38.10 3.14 4.84
CA PRO A 8 -37.85 1.86 5.49
C PRO A 8 -36.36 1.55 5.65
N ASP A 9 -35.51 2.05 4.73
CA ASP A 9 -34.06 1.83 4.76
C ASP A 9 -33.38 2.56 5.94
N CYS A 10 -33.89 3.71 6.36
CA CYS A 10 -33.29 4.44 7.47
C CYS A 10 -33.58 3.77 8.82
N GLN A 11 -34.69 3.05 8.98
CA GLN A 11 -35.02 2.41 10.26
C GLN A 11 -34.18 1.17 10.55
N THR A 12 -33.77 0.44 9.52
CA THR A 12 -32.96 -0.79 9.65
C THR A 12 -31.50 -0.52 10.00
N HIS A 13 -30.96 0.65 9.65
CA HIS A 13 -29.53 0.94 9.82
C HIS A 13 -29.17 1.69 11.11
N PHE A 14 -30.14 2.22 11.86
CA PHE A 14 -29.86 2.96 13.10
C PHE A 14 -30.41 2.23 14.33
N GLY A 15 -29.51 1.70 15.16
CA GLY A 15 -29.83 0.96 16.39
C GLY A 15 -30.35 1.79 17.57
N SER A 16 -30.54 3.11 17.41
CA SER A 16 -31.17 3.94 18.45
C SER A 16 -32.04 5.04 17.85
N ALA A 17 -33.16 5.33 18.53
CA ALA A 17 -34.10 6.37 18.13
C ALA A 17 -33.46 7.77 18.12
N ALA A 18 -32.48 8.02 19.01
CA ALA A 18 -31.77 9.29 19.08
C ALA A 18 -30.87 9.52 17.86
N THR A 19 -30.19 8.47 17.38
CA THR A 19 -29.33 8.54 16.18
C THR A 19 -30.16 8.75 14.92
N LEU A 20 -31.30 8.05 14.84
CA LEU A 20 -32.26 8.22 13.75
C LEU A 20 -32.84 9.64 13.71
N ALA A 21 -33.15 10.22 14.87
CA ALA A 21 -33.65 11.59 14.96
C ALA A 21 -32.62 12.62 14.48
N ARG A 22 -31.33 12.47 14.82
CA ARG A 22 -30.26 13.35 14.33
C ARG A 22 -30.06 13.25 12.82
N HIS A 23 -30.12 12.03 12.27
CA HIS A 23 -30.04 11.80 10.83
C HIS A 23 -31.20 12.48 10.09
N ARG A 24 -32.44 12.35 10.59
CA ARG A 24 -33.60 13.03 9.98
C ARG A 24 -33.44 14.55 9.97
N ALA A 25 -33.03 15.13 11.09
CA ALA A 25 -32.84 16.57 11.20
C ALA A 25 -31.84 17.10 10.15
N ALA A 26 -30.77 16.35 9.90
CA ALA A 26 -29.70 16.74 8.99
C ALA A 26 -30.03 16.55 7.49
N PHE A 27 -30.76 15.50 7.13
CA PHE A 27 -30.88 15.08 5.72
C PHE A 27 -32.32 15.06 5.17
N HIS A 28 -33.33 15.16 6.05
CA HIS A 28 -34.74 15.07 5.66
C HIS A 28 -35.59 16.26 6.13
N SER A 29 -35.01 17.23 6.83
CA SER A 29 -35.74 18.46 7.13
C SER A 29 -35.99 19.22 5.82
N PRO A 30 -37.23 19.63 5.52
CA PRO A 30 -37.47 20.55 4.42
C PRO A 30 -36.72 21.86 4.70
N PRO A 31 -36.12 22.50 3.69
CA PRO A 31 -35.42 23.76 3.88
C PRO A 31 -36.38 24.80 4.47
N PRO A 32 -35.92 25.66 5.40
CA PRO A 32 -36.78 26.69 5.99
C PRO A 32 -37.33 27.58 4.86
N ALA A 33 -38.62 27.89 4.93
CA ALA A 33 -39.26 28.78 3.97
C ALA A 33 -38.50 30.11 3.91
N ALA A 34 -38.01 30.44 2.73
CA ALA A 34 -37.35 31.71 2.46
C ALA A 34 -38.29 32.89 2.77
N PRO A 35 -37.78 34.01 3.31
CA PRO A 35 -38.59 35.22 3.45
C PRO A 35 -39.04 35.72 2.07
N ALA A 36 -40.23 36.33 2.05
CA ALA A 36 -40.94 36.76 0.85
C ALA A 36 -40.06 37.57 -0.13
N ALA A 37 -40.15 37.20 -1.41
CA ALA A 37 -39.37 37.73 -2.52
C ALA A 37 -39.55 39.24 -2.75
N ALA A 38 -38.43 39.94 -2.92
CA ALA A 38 -38.38 41.22 -3.63
C ALA A 38 -38.45 40.99 -5.16
N PRO A 39 -39.00 41.92 -5.96
CA PRO A 39 -39.16 41.73 -7.40
C PRO A 39 -37.80 41.57 -8.09
N SER A 40 -37.69 40.53 -8.93
CA SER A 40 -36.47 40.20 -9.67
C SER A 40 -36.13 41.26 -10.73
N PRO A 41 -34.85 41.64 -10.91
CA PRO A 41 -34.42 42.40 -12.09
C PRO A 41 -34.46 41.51 -13.36
N PRO A 42 -34.53 42.11 -14.56
CA PRO A 42 -34.71 41.38 -15.80
C PRO A 42 -33.58 40.36 -16.03
N ARG A 43 -33.97 39.13 -16.42
CA ARG A 43 -33.08 38.05 -16.80
C ARG A 43 -32.20 38.49 -17.97
N SER A 44 -30.91 38.67 -17.71
CA SER A 44 -29.88 38.64 -18.76
C SER A 44 -29.86 37.25 -19.40
N PRO A 45 -29.58 37.15 -20.71
CA PRO A 45 -29.61 35.89 -21.43
C PRO A 45 -28.59 34.91 -20.86
N ALA A 46 -28.96 33.63 -20.87
CA ALA A 46 -28.18 32.52 -20.38
C ALA A 46 -26.75 32.56 -20.95
N SER A 47 -25.77 32.74 -20.06
CA SER A 47 -24.43 32.22 -20.29
C SER A 47 -24.38 30.84 -19.62
N PRO A 48 -24.07 29.75 -20.34
CA PRO A 48 -23.71 28.52 -19.69
C PRO A 48 -22.24 28.62 -19.28
N PRO A 49 -21.87 28.48 -18.00
CA PRO A 49 -20.69 27.73 -17.70
C PRO A 49 -21.14 26.28 -17.59
N SER A 50 -20.85 25.48 -18.61
CA SER A 50 -20.58 24.07 -18.37
C SER A 50 -19.31 24.01 -17.50
N SER A 51 -19.42 24.38 -16.23
CA SER A 51 -18.44 24.03 -15.23
C SER A 51 -18.64 22.54 -14.99
N SER A 52 -18.06 21.72 -15.88
CA SER A 52 -17.68 20.35 -15.50
C SER A 52 -16.82 20.53 -14.27
N LEU A 53 -17.41 20.27 -13.11
CA LEU A 53 -16.67 20.19 -11.86
C LEU A 53 -15.56 19.17 -12.09
N GLU A 54 -14.32 19.64 -12.05
CA GLU A 54 -13.18 18.75 -12.14
C GLU A 54 -13.25 17.80 -10.94
N ILE A 55 -13.27 16.50 -11.23
CA ILE A 55 -13.44 15.45 -10.22
C ILE A 55 -12.19 15.37 -9.33
N ALA A 56 -11.01 15.66 -9.88
CA ALA A 56 -9.74 15.56 -9.15
C ALA A 56 -9.68 16.45 -7.90
N PRO A 57 -10.02 17.75 -7.94
CA PRO A 57 -10.14 18.58 -6.73
C PRO A 57 -11.13 18.04 -5.69
N LEU A 58 -12.24 17.44 -6.13
CA LEU A 58 -13.25 16.89 -5.23
C LEU A 58 -12.76 15.61 -4.53
N LEU A 59 -12.04 14.74 -5.25
CA LEU A 59 -11.44 13.53 -4.68
C LEU A 59 -10.31 13.85 -3.70
N ALA A 60 -9.58 14.95 -3.91
CA ALA A 60 -8.47 15.36 -3.05
C ALA A 60 -8.91 15.71 -1.61
N VAL A 61 -10.17 16.12 -1.42
CA VAL A 61 -10.72 16.49 -0.10
C VAL A 61 -11.26 15.26 0.66
N LEU A 62 -11.42 14.12 -0.03
CA LEU A 62 -11.92 12.90 0.59
C LEU A 62 -10.81 12.17 1.33
N SER A 63 -11.16 11.62 2.50
CA SER A 63 -10.35 10.59 3.17
C SER A 63 -10.27 9.32 2.35
N ASP A 64 -9.27 8.48 2.60
CA ASP A 64 -9.10 7.23 1.86
C ASP A 64 -10.26 6.26 2.09
N GLU A 65 -10.80 6.20 3.31
CA GLU A 65 -12.01 5.42 3.62
C GLU A 65 -13.23 5.88 2.81
N GLN A 66 -13.37 7.18 2.58
CA GLN A 66 -14.45 7.72 1.74
C GLN A 66 -14.23 7.38 0.28
N LYS A 67 -12.99 7.41 -0.21
CA LYS A 67 -12.64 6.98 -1.57
C LYS A 67 -12.94 5.49 -1.75
N ASP A 68 -12.59 4.65 -0.78
CA ASP A 68 -12.86 3.21 -0.80
C ASP A 68 -14.35 2.92 -0.87
N VAL A 69 -15.17 3.59 -0.06
CA VAL A 69 -16.63 3.44 -0.11
C VAL A 69 -17.20 3.85 -1.47
N LEU A 70 -16.67 4.91 -2.09
CA LEU A 70 -17.07 5.33 -3.44
C LEU A 70 -16.67 4.30 -4.50
N LEU A 71 -15.45 3.76 -4.41
CA LEU A 71 -14.95 2.69 -5.28
C LEU A 71 -15.82 1.43 -5.16
N LEU A 72 -16.11 0.97 -3.95
CA LEU A 72 -16.97 -0.19 -3.71
C LEU A 72 -18.39 0.02 -4.24
N ARG A 73 -18.96 1.22 -4.07
CA ARG A 73 -20.28 1.56 -4.64
C ARG A 73 -20.25 1.64 -6.16
N ALA A 74 -19.16 2.11 -6.75
CA ALA A 74 -18.99 2.12 -8.20
C ALA A 74 -18.93 0.69 -8.74
N LEU A 75 -18.16 -0.18 -8.11
CA LEU A 75 -18.08 -1.61 -8.43
C LEU A 75 -19.43 -2.33 -8.28
N GLN A 76 -20.20 -2.03 -7.24
CA GLN A 76 -21.54 -2.59 -7.06
C GLN A 76 -22.52 -2.21 -8.18
N ARG A 77 -22.34 -1.02 -8.78
CA ARG A 77 -23.21 -0.51 -9.84
C ARG A 77 -22.73 -0.89 -11.24
N ALA A 78 -21.43 -1.03 -11.42
CA ALA A 78 -20.75 -1.36 -12.67
C ALA A 78 -19.66 -2.40 -12.38
N PRO A 79 -20.03 -3.70 -12.25
CA PRO A 79 -19.08 -4.77 -11.94
C PRO A 79 -17.96 -4.92 -12.97
N GLU A 80 -18.19 -4.51 -14.22
CA GLU A 80 -17.19 -4.47 -15.29
C GLU A 80 -16.00 -3.55 -14.99
N LEU A 81 -16.16 -2.60 -14.06
CA LEU A 81 -15.05 -1.78 -13.59
C LEU A 81 -14.03 -2.60 -12.80
N ALA A 82 -14.39 -3.78 -12.30
CA ALA A 82 -13.46 -4.65 -11.58
C ALA A 82 -12.28 -5.06 -12.47
N ASP A 83 -12.55 -5.45 -13.73
CA ASP A 83 -11.49 -5.86 -14.66
C ASP A 83 -10.57 -4.68 -15.00
N VAL A 84 -11.14 -3.49 -15.19
CA VAL A 84 -10.37 -2.26 -15.45
C VAL A 84 -9.52 -1.89 -14.24
N LEU A 85 -10.05 -2.01 -13.03
CA LEU A 85 -9.31 -1.73 -11.80
C LEU A 85 -8.21 -2.76 -11.56
N LEU A 86 -8.44 -4.04 -11.88
CA LEU A 86 -7.42 -5.08 -11.80
C LEU A 86 -6.31 -4.84 -12.84
N GLU A 87 -6.67 -4.45 -14.06
CA GLU A 87 -5.69 -4.10 -15.10
C GLU A 87 -4.84 -2.89 -14.69
N LEU A 88 -5.48 -1.84 -14.14
CA LEU A 88 -4.79 -0.67 -13.61
C LEU A 88 -3.92 -1.00 -12.40
N ALA A 89 -4.40 -1.87 -11.50
CA ALA A 89 -3.64 -2.31 -10.34
C ALA A 89 -2.43 -3.17 -10.75
N ALA A 90 -2.58 -4.01 -11.77
CA ALA A 90 -1.51 -4.84 -12.31
C ALA A 90 -0.57 -4.08 -13.29
N ALA A 91 -0.84 -2.81 -13.58
CA ALA A 91 0.01 -2.00 -14.45
C ALA A 91 1.45 -1.95 -13.90
N PRO A 92 2.49 -1.94 -14.77
CA PRO A 92 3.88 -1.99 -14.33
C PRO A 92 4.21 -0.89 -13.32
N LEU A 93 4.69 -1.30 -12.15
CA LEU A 93 5.12 -0.40 -11.09
C LEU A 93 6.57 0.02 -11.36
N THR A 94 6.85 1.32 -11.37
CA THR A 94 8.22 1.84 -11.46
C THR A 94 8.88 1.82 -10.08
N ALA A 95 10.21 1.78 -10.03
CA ALA A 95 10.96 1.85 -8.77
C ALA A 95 10.64 3.12 -7.97
N GLU A 96 10.51 4.27 -8.65
CA GLU A 96 10.14 5.54 -8.00
C GLU A 96 8.74 5.49 -7.39
N ALA A 97 7.75 4.93 -8.12
CA ALA A 97 6.39 4.78 -7.60
C ALA A 97 6.33 3.77 -6.44
N ALA A 98 7.15 2.72 -6.48
CA ALA A 98 7.28 1.76 -5.37
C ALA A 98 7.87 2.45 -4.13
N ALA A 99 8.97 3.19 -4.28
CA ALA A 99 9.59 3.94 -3.19
C ALA A 99 8.64 4.99 -2.58
N GLU A 100 7.91 5.73 -3.42
CA GLU A 100 6.92 6.70 -2.95
C GLU A 100 5.78 6.02 -2.19
N ARG A 101 5.36 4.83 -2.63
CA ARG A 101 4.36 4.02 -1.91
C ARG A 101 4.86 3.55 -0.56
N VAL A 102 6.12 3.14 -0.45
CA VAL A 102 6.74 2.78 0.83
C VAL A 102 6.81 3.99 1.76
N ALA A 103 7.24 5.15 1.24
CA ALA A 103 7.38 6.39 2.00
C ALA A 103 6.06 6.94 2.55
N ARG A 104 4.94 6.73 1.84
CA ARG A 104 3.60 7.10 2.33
C ARG A 104 3.14 6.25 3.52
N GLY A 105 3.79 5.11 3.77
CA GLY A 105 3.46 4.19 4.84
C GLY A 105 2.23 3.32 4.53
N GLY A 106 2.17 2.16 5.19
CA GLY A 106 1.00 1.28 5.18
C GLY A 106 1.07 0.11 4.19
N GLY A 107 0.83 -1.10 4.70
CA GLY A 107 0.40 -2.26 3.91
C GLY A 107 1.37 -2.81 2.86
N GLY A 108 2.63 -2.37 2.83
CA GLY A 108 3.60 -2.80 1.80
C GLY A 108 3.72 -4.32 1.66
N ALA A 109 3.83 -5.03 2.78
CA ALA A 109 3.86 -6.50 2.81
C ALA A 109 2.57 -7.15 2.27
N ALA A 110 1.41 -6.60 2.61
CA ALA A 110 0.12 -7.07 2.08
C ALA A 110 0.00 -6.80 0.58
N ALA A 111 0.47 -5.64 0.12
CA ALA A 111 0.46 -5.27 -1.29
C ALA A 111 1.39 -6.16 -2.14
N VAL A 112 2.57 -6.54 -1.62
CA VAL A 112 3.44 -7.53 -2.27
C VAL A 112 2.69 -8.86 -2.45
N ARG A 113 2.03 -9.36 -1.40
CA ARG A 113 1.22 -10.59 -1.49
C ARG A 113 0.07 -10.46 -2.49
N SER A 114 -0.65 -9.34 -2.50
CA SER A 114 -1.70 -9.09 -3.48
C SER A 114 -1.17 -9.10 -4.92
N PHE A 115 0.01 -8.55 -5.19
CA PHE A 115 0.64 -8.64 -6.51
C PHE A 115 0.96 -10.07 -6.92
N VAL A 116 1.43 -10.89 -5.98
CA VAL A 116 1.68 -12.32 -6.22
C VAL A 116 0.37 -13.06 -6.51
N GLU A 117 -0.70 -12.79 -5.76
CA GLU A 117 -2.01 -13.41 -5.94
C GLU A 117 -2.65 -13.11 -7.30
N ILE A 118 -2.53 -11.87 -7.78
CA ILE A 118 -3.07 -11.47 -9.09
C ILE A 118 -2.13 -11.78 -10.27
N GLY A 119 -0.97 -12.39 -10.01
CA GLY A 119 0.01 -12.75 -11.05
C GLY A 119 0.87 -11.59 -11.56
N ALA A 120 0.81 -10.41 -10.93
CA ALA A 120 1.64 -9.25 -11.24
C ALA A 120 3.02 -9.36 -10.57
N LEU A 121 3.71 -10.47 -10.81
CA LEU A 121 4.99 -10.82 -10.17
C LEU A 121 6.06 -9.71 -10.26
N PRO A 122 6.24 -9.00 -11.40
CA PRO A 122 7.21 -7.92 -11.48
C PRO A 122 6.94 -6.76 -10.53
N ASN A 123 5.66 -6.44 -10.30
CA ASN A 123 5.27 -5.40 -9.34
C ASN A 123 5.55 -5.86 -7.90
N GLY A 124 5.31 -7.14 -7.62
CA GLY A 124 5.65 -7.76 -6.34
C GLY A 124 7.15 -7.66 -6.03
N VAL A 125 8.00 -8.00 -7.01
CA VAL A 125 9.47 -7.87 -6.88
C VAL A 125 9.87 -6.40 -6.70
N CYS A 126 9.36 -5.50 -7.54
CA CYS A 126 9.69 -4.06 -7.46
C CYS A 126 9.34 -3.47 -6.08
N LEU A 127 8.16 -3.77 -5.55
CA LEU A 127 7.76 -3.29 -4.23
C LEU A 127 8.53 -3.98 -3.09
N ALA A 128 8.84 -5.27 -3.21
CA ALA A 128 9.67 -5.98 -2.23
C ALA A 128 11.09 -5.42 -2.17
N THR A 129 11.68 -5.07 -3.32
CA THR A 129 12.97 -4.36 -3.41
C THR A 129 12.91 -3.03 -2.66
N ALA A 130 11.96 -2.16 -3.00
CA ALA A 130 11.83 -0.84 -2.35
C ALA A 130 11.59 -0.95 -0.83
N LEU A 131 10.82 -1.94 -0.37
CA LEU A 131 10.63 -2.20 1.06
C LEU A 131 11.91 -2.68 1.73
N THR A 132 12.68 -3.52 1.05
CA THR A 132 13.94 -4.07 1.58
C THR A 132 14.98 -2.97 1.69
N GLU A 133 15.09 -2.09 0.69
CA GLU A 133 15.95 -0.89 0.74
C GLU A 133 15.59 -0.01 1.94
N ALA A 134 14.31 0.34 2.09
CA ALA A 134 13.86 1.17 3.20
C ALA A 134 14.16 0.55 4.58
N VAL A 135 14.02 -0.78 4.72
CA VAL A 135 14.35 -1.49 5.97
C VAL A 135 15.85 -1.54 6.22
N VAL A 136 16.67 -1.76 5.18
CA VAL A 136 18.14 -1.71 5.31
C VAL A 136 18.56 -0.33 5.78
N ASP A 137 18.12 0.73 5.10
CA ASP A 137 18.45 2.11 5.43
C ASP A 137 18.06 2.45 6.87
N ALA A 138 16.82 2.13 7.28
CA ALA A 138 16.34 2.41 8.63
C ALA A 138 17.10 1.63 9.71
N LEU A 139 17.46 0.37 9.45
CA LEU A 139 18.26 -0.44 10.37
C LEU A 139 19.69 0.09 10.48
N GLU A 140 20.30 0.50 9.37
CA GLU A 140 21.65 1.07 9.37
C GLU A 140 21.70 2.40 10.13
N GLU A 141 20.73 3.29 9.93
CA GLU A 141 20.61 4.53 10.69
C GLU A 141 20.48 4.26 12.20
N LEU A 142 19.63 3.30 12.58
CA LEU A 142 19.47 2.90 13.98
C LEU A 142 20.77 2.32 14.56
N LEU A 143 21.47 1.46 13.81
CA LEU A 143 22.75 0.87 14.21
C LEU A 143 23.85 1.92 14.37
N GLN A 144 23.94 2.88 13.45
CA GLN A 144 24.88 4.00 13.55
C GLN A 144 24.61 4.83 14.81
N ARG A 145 23.33 5.11 15.10
CA ARG A 145 22.92 5.86 16.29
C ARG A 145 23.31 5.15 17.59
N MET A 146 23.23 3.83 17.63
CA MET A 146 23.63 3.00 18.77
C MET A 146 25.15 2.80 18.87
N GLY A 147 25.86 2.70 17.74
CA GLY A 147 27.31 2.45 17.68
C GLY A 147 28.19 3.67 17.93
N ALA A 148 27.71 4.88 17.62
CA ALA A 148 28.49 6.13 17.71
C ALA A 148 28.68 6.69 19.14
N GLY A 149 28.64 5.83 20.17
CA GLY A 149 28.74 6.27 21.57
C GLY A 149 27.50 7.00 22.08
N GLY A 150 26.34 6.76 21.46
CA GLY A 150 25.07 7.27 21.97
C GLY A 150 24.83 6.73 23.37
N ASP A 151 24.53 7.62 24.32
CA ASP A 151 24.07 7.24 25.64
C ASP A 151 23.01 6.15 25.48
N ALA A 152 23.23 4.99 26.14
CA ALA A 152 22.29 3.87 26.11
C ALA A 152 20.90 4.27 26.63
N GLU A 153 20.78 5.44 27.26
CA GLU A 153 19.52 6.08 27.63
C GLU A 153 18.93 6.86 26.45
N GLY A 154 17.82 6.34 25.90
CA GLY A 154 16.92 7.12 25.05
C GLY A 154 16.82 6.71 23.58
N TRP A 155 17.57 5.69 23.13
CA TRP A 155 17.38 5.13 21.77
C TRP A 155 15.97 4.53 21.60
N GLU A 156 15.34 4.06 22.68
CA GLU A 156 13.96 3.55 22.70
C GLU A 156 12.91 4.62 22.32
N GLN A 157 13.26 5.90 22.34
CA GLN A 157 12.39 7.00 21.94
C GLN A 157 12.91 7.74 20.71
N SER A 158 13.89 7.16 20.02
CA SER A 158 14.55 7.80 18.89
C SER A 158 13.61 7.91 17.67
N ALA A 159 13.96 8.77 16.73
CA ALA A 159 13.23 8.87 15.47
C ALA A 159 13.53 7.64 14.59
N GLU A 160 14.74 7.11 14.70
CA GLU A 160 15.28 5.98 13.96
C GLU A 160 14.55 4.68 14.34
N LEU A 161 14.30 4.45 15.64
CA LEU A 161 13.52 3.29 16.07
C LEU A 161 12.08 3.36 15.52
N ARG A 162 11.47 4.54 15.58
CA ARG A 162 10.12 4.75 15.01
C ARG A 162 10.09 4.56 13.50
N ALA A 163 11.17 4.91 12.79
CA ALA A 163 11.29 4.66 11.36
C ALA A 163 11.32 3.16 11.05
N VAL A 164 12.08 2.38 11.82
CA VAL A 164 12.11 0.92 11.73
C VAL A 164 10.74 0.31 12.06
N GLU A 165 10.09 0.76 13.13
CA GLU A 165 8.76 0.28 13.54
C GLU A 165 7.64 0.64 12.57
N ALA A 166 7.81 1.70 11.76
CA ALA A 166 6.85 2.07 10.72
C ALA A 166 6.93 1.17 9.47
N LEU A 167 8.01 0.40 9.34
CA LEU A 167 8.25 -0.53 8.24
C LEU A 167 7.89 -1.97 8.64
N PRO A 168 7.64 -2.86 7.65
CA PRO A 168 7.47 -4.27 7.97
C PRO A 168 8.75 -4.84 8.61
N ALA A 169 8.57 -5.68 9.63
CA ALA A 169 9.68 -6.37 10.26
C ALA A 169 10.52 -7.15 9.24
N ALA A 170 11.84 -7.20 9.47
CA ALA A 170 12.78 -7.89 8.59
C ALA A 170 12.42 -9.38 8.40
N GLY A 171 11.89 -10.06 9.42
CA GLY A 171 11.40 -11.44 9.31
C GLY A 171 10.23 -11.59 8.35
N THR A 172 9.31 -10.62 8.33
CA THR A 172 8.21 -10.57 7.36
C THR A 172 8.74 -10.41 5.94
N LEU A 173 9.72 -9.51 5.73
CA LEU A 173 10.33 -9.33 4.40
C LEU A 173 11.10 -10.56 3.92
N SER A 174 11.85 -11.22 4.80
CA SER A 174 12.53 -12.48 4.48
C SER A 174 11.53 -13.56 4.06
N GLY A 175 10.40 -13.68 4.77
CA GLY A 175 9.30 -14.58 4.38
C GLY A 175 8.73 -14.26 2.99
N LEU A 176 8.49 -12.97 2.71
CA LEU A 176 8.01 -12.51 1.40
C LEU A 176 8.98 -12.85 0.26
N TRP A 177 10.28 -12.67 0.47
CA TRP A 177 11.27 -13.08 -0.52
C TRP A 177 11.30 -14.58 -0.72
N GLY A 178 11.16 -15.39 0.34
CA GLY A 178 11.01 -16.84 0.22
C GLY A 178 9.79 -17.25 -0.62
N GLU A 179 8.64 -16.61 -0.38
CA GLU A 179 7.42 -16.83 -1.16
C GLU A 179 7.60 -16.41 -2.64
N LEU A 180 8.19 -15.24 -2.88
CA LEU A 180 8.45 -14.72 -4.21
C LEU A 180 9.40 -15.62 -5.00
N LEU A 181 10.55 -15.96 -4.42
CA LEU A 181 11.58 -16.78 -5.07
C LEU A 181 11.15 -18.23 -5.27
N SER A 182 10.16 -18.72 -4.49
CA SER A 182 9.53 -20.02 -4.76
C SER A 182 8.84 -20.09 -6.13
N LYS A 183 8.52 -18.93 -6.74
CA LYS A 183 7.98 -18.82 -8.09
C LYS A 183 9.14 -18.78 -9.09
N GLY A 184 9.30 -19.83 -9.90
CA GLY A 184 10.41 -19.92 -10.87
C GLY A 184 10.52 -18.73 -11.85
N GLU A 185 9.40 -18.11 -12.20
CA GLU A 185 9.38 -16.89 -13.03
C GLU A 185 10.00 -15.67 -12.32
N VAL A 186 9.79 -15.56 -11.01
CA VAL A 186 10.41 -14.51 -10.19
C VAL A 186 11.90 -14.76 -10.02
N LEU A 187 12.32 -16.01 -9.85
CA LEU A 187 13.73 -16.36 -9.71
C LEU A 187 14.57 -15.80 -10.87
N ALA A 188 14.08 -15.93 -12.10
CA ALA A 188 14.75 -15.38 -13.29
C ALA A 188 14.71 -13.84 -13.35
N LEU A 189 13.63 -13.23 -12.86
CA LEU A 189 13.49 -11.77 -12.78
C LEU A 189 14.38 -11.15 -11.69
N ALA A 190 14.52 -11.86 -10.58
CA ALA A 190 15.21 -11.43 -9.37
C ALA A 190 16.71 -11.79 -9.36
N ALA A 191 17.19 -12.58 -10.33
CA ALA A 191 18.61 -12.93 -10.50
C ALA A 191 19.47 -11.77 -11.02
N SER A 192 19.20 -10.55 -10.56
CA SER A 192 20.06 -9.39 -10.78
C SER A 192 21.10 -9.29 -9.66
N GLU A 193 22.29 -8.78 -10.00
CA GLU A 193 23.33 -8.48 -9.01
C GLU A 193 22.85 -7.46 -7.96
N GLU A 194 21.99 -6.53 -8.38
CA GLU A 194 21.38 -5.51 -7.51
C GLU A 194 20.53 -6.14 -6.41
N ILE A 195 19.64 -7.08 -6.75
CA ILE A 195 18.77 -7.75 -5.76
C ILE A 195 19.60 -8.67 -4.86
N HIS A 196 20.59 -9.39 -5.40
CA HIS A 196 21.49 -10.21 -4.59
C HIS A 196 22.24 -9.36 -3.56
N SER A 197 22.87 -8.26 -4.00
CA SER A 197 23.58 -7.32 -3.11
C SER A 197 22.67 -6.73 -2.03
N LEU A 198 21.43 -6.39 -2.39
CA LEU A 198 20.44 -5.87 -1.45
C LEU A 198 20.07 -6.91 -0.38
N LEU A 199 19.83 -8.17 -0.76
CA LEU A 199 19.52 -9.23 0.20
C LEU A 199 20.69 -9.57 1.12
N VAL A 200 21.92 -9.50 0.61
CA VAL A 200 23.14 -9.62 1.44
C VAL A 200 23.23 -8.48 2.45
N SER A 201 22.93 -7.25 2.03
CA SER A 201 22.91 -6.07 2.91
C SER A 201 21.82 -6.19 3.98
N ALA A 202 20.63 -6.67 3.60
CA ALA A 202 19.53 -6.96 4.52
C ALA A 202 19.89 -8.02 5.57
N GLU A 203 20.59 -9.10 5.17
CA GLU A 203 21.09 -10.10 6.10
C GLU A 203 22.11 -9.51 7.09
N ALA A 204 23.06 -8.71 6.59
CA ALA A 204 24.09 -8.08 7.42
C ALA A 204 23.48 -7.09 8.44
N ALA A 205 22.61 -6.19 7.99
CA ALA A 205 21.91 -5.22 8.83
C ALA A 205 21.04 -5.93 9.88
N SER A 206 20.26 -6.94 9.48
CA SER A 206 19.42 -7.73 10.38
C SER A 206 20.25 -8.50 11.41
N SER A 207 21.37 -9.11 11.01
CA SER A 207 22.27 -9.83 11.90
C SER A 207 22.95 -8.90 12.94
N ALA A 208 23.30 -7.68 12.54
CA ALA A 208 23.83 -6.67 13.45
C ALA A 208 22.74 -6.19 14.44
N ALA A 209 21.55 -5.87 13.94
CA ALA A 209 20.42 -5.43 14.75
C ALA A 209 19.93 -6.49 15.74
N ARG A 210 20.03 -7.79 15.39
CA ARG A 210 19.56 -8.91 16.22
C ARG A 210 20.21 -8.95 17.61
N LYS A 211 21.45 -8.48 17.71
CA LYS A 211 22.20 -8.46 18.98
C LYS A 211 21.75 -7.34 19.92
N LEU A 212 21.07 -6.32 19.37
CA LEU A 212 20.77 -5.08 20.06
C LEU A 212 19.26 -4.93 20.28
N VAL A 213 18.47 -5.13 19.22
CA VAL A 213 17.02 -4.95 19.22
C VAL A 213 16.35 -6.13 18.48
N PRO A 214 16.28 -7.32 19.08
CA PRO A 214 15.71 -8.49 18.41
C PRO A 214 14.21 -8.34 18.12
N ALA A 215 13.48 -7.54 18.92
CA ALA A 215 12.03 -7.38 18.81
C ALA A 215 11.60 -6.76 17.47
N VAL A 216 12.35 -5.79 16.94
CA VAL A 216 12.00 -5.11 15.67
C VAL A 216 12.22 -5.97 14.43
N LEU A 217 12.91 -7.12 14.58
CA LEU A 217 13.20 -8.03 13.48
C LEU A 217 12.18 -9.15 13.34
N ILE A 218 11.42 -9.44 14.39
CA ILE A 218 10.48 -10.56 14.43
C ILE A 218 9.19 -10.11 13.75
N GLY A 219 8.80 -10.82 12.69
CA GLY A 219 7.51 -10.58 12.02
C GLY A 219 6.31 -10.91 12.89
N ASP A 220 5.12 -10.44 12.50
CA ASP A 220 3.86 -10.70 13.21
C ASP A 220 3.58 -12.21 13.41
N ASP A 221 4.13 -13.04 12.52
CA ASP A 221 4.03 -14.50 12.54
C ASP A 221 5.09 -15.17 13.43
N GLY A 222 5.91 -14.40 14.14
CA GLY A 222 7.04 -14.90 14.94
C GLY A 222 8.27 -15.29 14.11
N LEU A 223 8.28 -14.95 12.81
CA LEU A 223 9.36 -15.30 11.89
C LEU A 223 10.61 -14.46 12.17
N VAL A 224 11.74 -15.15 12.28
CA VAL A 224 13.07 -14.55 12.41
C VAL A 224 13.62 -14.31 10.99
N PRO A 225 14.35 -13.20 10.73
CA PRO A 225 14.94 -12.98 9.41
C PRO A 225 15.89 -14.10 9.02
N ASP A 226 15.72 -14.62 7.79
CA ASP A 226 16.61 -15.56 7.11
C ASP A 226 16.74 -15.14 5.64
N PHE A 227 17.44 -14.03 5.39
CA PHE A 227 17.71 -13.60 4.01
C PHE A 227 18.77 -14.50 3.36
N GLY A 228 19.60 -15.18 4.16
CA GLY A 228 20.57 -16.16 3.69
C GLY A 228 19.97 -17.28 2.83
N ALA A 229 18.79 -17.79 3.19
CA ALA A 229 18.07 -18.74 2.36
C ALA A 229 17.69 -18.17 0.98
N SER A 230 17.28 -16.90 0.91
CA SER A 230 16.94 -16.21 -0.34
C SER A 230 18.16 -15.95 -1.21
N VAL A 231 19.28 -15.56 -0.59
CA VAL A 231 20.58 -15.38 -1.27
C VAL A 231 21.06 -16.69 -1.90
N ALA A 232 21.00 -17.80 -1.16
CA ALA A 232 21.42 -19.11 -1.65
C ALA A 232 20.57 -19.58 -2.85
N LEU A 233 19.27 -19.27 -2.85
CA LEU A 233 18.38 -19.56 -3.99
C LEU A 233 18.78 -18.77 -5.24
N LEU A 234 19.11 -17.48 -5.09
CA LEU A 234 19.55 -16.64 -6.22
C LEU A 234 20.91 -17.06 -6.76
N GLU A 235 21.85 -17.46 -5.90
CA GLU A 235 23.16 -17.97 -6.32
C GLU A 235 23.02 -19.25 -7.15
N GLY A 236 22.23 -20.22 -6.67
CA GLY A 236 21.96 -21.44 -7.42
C GLY A 236 21.30 -21.18 -8.78
N ALA A 237 20.35 -20.23 -8.83
CA ALA A 237 19.72 -19.81 -10.08
C ALA A 237 20.71 -19.21 -11.08
N SER A 238 21.62 -18.37 -10.57
CA SER A 238 22.63 -17.67 -11.38
C SER A 238 23.65 -18.65 -11.97
N GLU A 239 24.06 -19.66 -11.20
CA GLU A 239 24.93 -20.75 -11.66
C GLU A 239 24.25 -21.63 -12.72
N GLU A 240 22.97 -21.96 -12.54
CA GLU A 240 22.20 -22.75 -13.51
C GLU A 240 22.04 -22.00 -14.85
N MET A 241 21.78 -20.70 -14.81
CA MET A 241 21.69 -19.85 -16.00
C MET A 241 23.05 -19.69 -16.71
N ALA A 242 24.15 -19.60 -15.96
CA ALA A 242 25.51 -19.54 -16.52
C ALA A 242 25.96 -20.89 -17.12
N GLY A 243 25.47 -22.01 -16.59
CA GLY A 243 25.79 -23.36 -17.04
C GLY A 243 24.99 -23.85 -18.26
N GLN A 244 23.96 -23.12 -18.69
CA GLN A 244 23.13 -23.52 -19.82
C GLN A 244 23.88 -23.33 -21.15
N PRO A 245 24.20 -24.42 -21.90
CA PRO A 245 24.94 -24.30 -23.15
C PRO A 245 24.07 -23.53 -24.16
N GLN A 246 24.58 -22.39 -24.66
CA GLN A 246 23.93 -21.61 -25.71
C GLN A 246 23.58 -22.53 -26.90
N GLY A 247 22.31 -22.94 -26.95
CA GLY A 247 21.80 -23.88 -27.92
C GLY A 247 21.91 -23.28 -29.32
N LYS A 248 22.87 -23.82 -30.09
CA LYS A 248 22.98 -23.82 -31.56
C LYS A 248 21.81 -23.09 -32.25
N ARG A 249 22.07 -21.86 -32.72
CA ARG A 249 21.26 -21.18 -33.74
C ARG A 249 21.03 -22.18 -34.89
N ARG A 250 19.83 -22.76 -34.95
CA ARG A 250 19.34 -23.48 -36.13
C ARG A 250 19.25 -22.45 -37.26
N LYS A 251 20.25 -22.45 -38.14
CA LYS A 251 20.09 -21.87 -39.48
C LYS A 251 18.96 -22.63 -40.17
N LYS A 252 17.86 -21.93 -40.44
CA LYS A 252 16.94 -22.25 -41.53
C LYS A 252 17.00 -21.09 -42.50
#